data_AF-A0A4V6I3V4-F1
#
_entry.id   AF-A0A4V6I3V4-F1
#
_cell.length_a   1.000
_cell.length_b   1.000
_cell.length_c   1.000
_cell.angle_alpha   90.00
_cell.angle_beta   90.00
_cell.angle_gamma   90.00
#
_symmetry.space_group_name_H-M   'P 1'
#
loop_
_entity.id
_entity.type
_entity.pdbx_description
1 polymer ?
#
loop_
_entity_poly.entity_id
_entity_poly.type
_entity_poly.pdbx_seq_one_letter_code
_entity_poly.pdbx_strand_id
1 'polypeptide(L)'
;MTNCILCHSNNTEITQEVKQDDINALCRKVYGMDTSYLITNDLLYHHCKSCDLRFFTTKDGTIPTGDNNFYNTLTELDWYYFSEKHEYSFAKQFINKDSKVLEVGCGKAAFAHFLPQEAKAHYVGLEFNTQAKELAAKNGILIENIPIEEYAKSHAHSFDIACSFQVLEHVSNPHGFISAQIQCLKDSQLSMGGGGITHLY
;
A
#
# COMPACT_ATOMS: atom_id res chain seq x y z
N MET A 1 -17.55 -15.27 12.33
CA MET A 1 -17.64 -14.01 11.58
C MET A 1 -16.30 -13.32 11.71
N THR A 2 -15.65 -13.01 10.60
CA THR A 2 -14.35 -12.33 10.61
C THR A 2 -14.59 -10.82 10.63
N ASN A 3 -14.03 -10.11 11.59
CA ASN A 3 -14.15 -8.65 11.62
C ASN A 3 -13.53 -8.04 10.35
N CYS A 4 -14.06 -6.90 9.90
CA CYS A 4 -13.50 -6.18 8.76
C CYS A 4 -12.05 -5.76 9.04
N ILE A 5 -11.14 -6.04 8.10
CA ILE A 5 -9.70 -5.72 8.22
C ILE A 5 -9.39 -4.22 8.15
N LEU A 6 -10.36 -3.38 7.79
CA LEU A 6 -10.21 -1.93 7.69
C LEU A 6 -10.97 -1.18 8.78
N CYS A 7 -12.28 -1.39 8.90
CA CYS A 7 -13.10 -0.65 9.87
C CYS A 7 -13.37 -1.41 11.17
N HIS A 8 -12.91 -2.66 11.30
CA HIS A 8 -13.10 -3.54 12.46
C HIS A 8 -14.55 -3.87 12.83
N SER A 9 -15.53 -3.43 12.03
CA SER A 9 -16.92 -3.83 12.16
C SER A 9 -17.08 -5.35 12.05
N ASN A 10 -17.97 -5.91 12.85
CA ASN A 10 -18.41 -7.30 12.76
C ASN A 10 -19.52 -7.53 11.73
N ASN A 11 -19.96 -6.46 11.03
CA ASN A 11 -20.99 -6.51 10.00
C ASN A 11 -20.39 -6.94 8.65
N THR A 12 -19.90 -8.18 8.61
CA THR A 12 -19.28 -8.82 7.45
C THR A 12 -20.04 -10.07 7.05
N GLU A 13 -20.21 -10.26 5.75
CA GLU A 13 -20.81 -11.47 5.19
C GLU A 13 -19.85 -12.14 4.21
N ILE A 14 -19.86 -13.47 4.16
CA ILE A 14 -19.20 -14.23 3.11
C ILE A 14 -20.16 -14.28 1.93
N THR A 15 -19.74 -13.73 0.79
CA THR A 15 -20.55 -13.67 -0.43
C THR A 15 -20.21 -14.78 -1.41
N GLN A 16 -18.97 -15.28 -1.39
CA GLN A 16 -18.48 -16.33 -2.27
C GLN A 16 -17.42 -17.19 -1.57
N GLU A 17 -17.26 -18.42 -2.03
CA GLU A 17 -16.16 -19.33 -1.68
C GLU A 17 -15.49 -19.76 -2.98
N VAL A 18 -14.17 -19.63 -3.05
CA VAL A 18 -13.34 -20.02 -4.19
C VAL A 18 -12.48 -21.21 -3.78
N LYS A 19 -12.52 -22.29 -4.56
CA LYS A 19 -11.76 -23.49 -4.24
C LYS A 19 -10.28 -23.28 -4.49
N GLN A 20 -9.46 -23.72 -3.54
CA GLN A 20 -8.00 -23.63 -3.66
C GLN A 20 -7.50 -24.32 -4.94
N ASP A 21 -8.11 -25.46 -5.29
CA ASP A 21 -7.69 -26.29 -6.42
C ASP A 21 -7.93 -25.54 -7.74
N ASP A 22 -9.01 -24.76 -7.84
CA ASP A 22 -9.33 -23.94 -9.00
C ASP A 22 -8.30 -22.81 -9.18
N ILE A 23 -7.93 -22.13 -8.09
CA ILE A 23 -6.93 -21.06 -8.15
C ILE A 23 -5.56 -21.62 -8.48
N ASN A 24 -5.15 -22.70 -7.82
CA ASN A 24 -3.87 -23.37 -8.07
C ASN A 24 -3.78 -23.88 -9.52
N ALA A 25 -4.87 -24.46 -10.05
CA ALA A 25 -4.93 -24.88 -11.44
C ALA A 25 -4.86 -23.69 -12.40
N LEU A 26 -5.53 -22.58 -12.08
CA LEU A 26 -5.49 -21.36 -12.88
C LEU A 26 -4.09 -20.74 -12.92
N CYS A 27 -3.43 -20.59 -11.76
CA CYS A 27 -2.07 -20.05 -11.66
C CYS A 27 -1.07 -20.92 -12.45
N ARG A 28 -1.18 -22.25 -12.34
CA ARG A 28 -0.34 -23.17 -13.11
C ARG A 28 -0.58 -23.06 -14.61
N LYS A 29 -1.85 -22.95 -15.03
CA LYS A 29 -2.24 -22.89 -16.44
C LYS A 29 -1.84 -21.57 -17.10
N VAL A 30 -2.06 -20.45 -16.43
CA VAL A 30 -1.89 -19.10 -17.01
C VAL A 30 -0.46 -18.61 -16.84
N TYR A 31 0.16 -18.85 -15.70
CA TYR A 31 1.46 -18.29 -15.33
C TYR A 31 2.58 -19.34 -15.21
N GLY A 32 2.27 -20.63 -15.37
CA GLY A 32 3.26 -21.70 -15.14
C GLY A 32 3.72 -21.80 -13.68
N MET A 33 3.00 -21.15 -12.75
CA MET A 33 3.39 -21.01 -11.35
C MET A 33 2.70 -22.04 -10.47
N ASP A 34 3.44 -22.66 -9.54
CA ASP A 34 2.84 -23.50 -8.50
C ASP A 34 2.56 -22.67 -7.24
N THR A 35 1.29 -22.38 -6.96
CA THR A 35 0.87 -21.58 -5.79
C THR A 35 0.33 -22.44 -4.66
N SER A 36 0.41 -23.77 -4.76
CA SER A 36 -0.19 -24.70 -3.80
C SER A 36 0.37 -24.59 -2.38
N TYR A 37 1.59 -24.05 -2.23
CA TYR A 37 2.21 -23.76 -0.94
C TYR A 37 1.70 -22.46 -0.28
N LEU A 38 1.13 -21.53 -1.07
CA LEU A 38 0.53 -20.28 -0.58
C LEU A 38 -0.98 -20.45 -0.36
N ILE A 39 -1.66 -21.10 -1.31
CA ILE A 39 -3.11 -21.27 -1.30
C ILE A 39 -3.42 -22.70 -0.90
N THR A 40 -3.33 -22.93 0.41
CA THR A 40 -3.48 -24.24 1.07
C THR A 40 -4.89 -24.51 1.59
N ASN A 41 -5.78 -23.52 1.47
CA ASN A 41 -7.18 -23.58 1.88
C ASN A 41 -8.06 -22.81 0.89
N ASP A 42 -9.35 -23.19 0.83
CA ASP A 42 -10.36 -22.42 0.10
C ASP A 42 -10.38 -20.95 0.57
N LEU A 43 -10.57 -20.04 -0.38
CA LEU A 43 -10.68 -18.61 -0.11
C LEU A 43 -12.14 -18.21 0.07
N LEU A 44 -12.40 -17.41 1.08
CA LEU A 44 -13.69 -16.83 1.41
C LEU A 44 -13.68 -15.36 1.00
N TYR A 45 -14.65 -14.94 0.19
CA TYR A 45 -14.79 -13.56 -0.24
C TYR A 45 -15.80 -12.83 0.64
N HIS A 46 -15.31 -11.86 1.41
CA HIS A 46 -16.07 -11.10 2.38
C HIS A 46 -16.54 -9.77 1.80
N HIS A 47 -17.72 -9.32 2.23
CA HIS A 47 -18.21 -7.96 2.05
C HIS A 47 -18.55 -7.35 3.40
N CYS A 48 -17.90 -6.24 3.75
CA CYS A 48 -18.25 -5.46 4.92
C CYS A 48 -19.40 -4.49 4.59
N LYS A 49 -20.53 -4.64 5.27
CA LYS A 49 -21.69 -3.75 5.08
C LYS A 49 -21.55 -2.40 5.78
N SER A 50 -20.53 -2.22 6.63
CA SER A 50 -20.27 -0.95 7.32
C SER A 50 -19.41 0.03 6.50
N CYS A 51 -18.36 -0.45 5.82
CA CYS A 51 -17.46 0.41 5.03
C CYS A 51 -17.35 0.02 3.55
N ASP A 52 -18.17 -0.92 3.09
CA ASP A 52 -18.19 -1.47 1.73
C ASP A 52 -16.90 -2.19 1.26
N LEU A 53 -15.89 -2.34 2.13
CA LEU A 53 -14.69 -3.09 1.78
C LEU A 53 -15.03 -4.55 1.44
N ARG A 54 -14.42 -5.04 0.36
CA ARG A 54 -14.44 -6.45 -0.02
C ARG A 54 -13.02 -7.02 0.04
N PHE A 55 -12.87 -8.21 0.62
CA PHE A 55 -11.54 -8.79 0.88
C PHE A 55 -11.62 -10.32 0.95
N PHE A 56 -10.48 -10.99 0.78
CA PHE A 56 -10.38 -12.44 0.89
C PHE A 56 -9.78 -12.85 2.23
N THR A 57 -10.26 -13.96 2.78
CA THR A 57 -9.56 -14.72 3.84
C THR A 57 -9.46 -16.17 3.42
N THR A 58 -8.55 -16.93 3.99
CA THR A 58 -8.62 -18.39 4.04
C THR A 58 -9.69 -18.85 5.03
N LYS A 59 -10.00 -20.16 5.03
CA LYS A 59 -10.90 -20.79 6.03
C LYS A 59 -10.41 -20.70 7.47
N ASP A 60 -9.10 -20.62 7.70
CA ASP A 60 -8.52 -20.43 9.04
C ASP A 60 -8.51 -18.96 9.50
N GLY A 61 -9.02 -18.04 8.66
CA GLY A 61 -9.17 -16.62 8.99
C GLY A 61 -7.95 -15.76 8.69
N THR A 62 -6.90 -16.31 8.08
CA THR A 62 -5.73 -15.54 7.64
C THR A 62 -6.00 -14.80 6.33
N ILE A 63 -5.27 -13.71 6.10
CA ILE A 63 -5.31 -12.97 4.82
C ILE A 63 -4.28 -13.62 3.88
N PRO A 64 -4.70 -14.16 2.72
CA PRO A 64 -3.77 -14.75 1.78
C PRO A 64 -2.87 -13.64 1.19
N THR A 65 -1.56 -13.77 1.37
CA THR A 65 -0.56 -12.86 0.81
C THR A 65 0.45 -13.65 -0.03
N GLY A 66 0.93 -13.06 -1.13
CA GLY A 66 2.05 -13.61 -1.89
C GLY A 66 3.36 -13.55 -1.11
N ASP A 67 4.29 -14.46 -1.40
CA ASP A 67 5.67 -14.40 -0.93
C ASP A 67 6.62 -13.83 -2.01
N ASN A 68 7.91 -13.74 -1.68
CA ASN A 68 8.91 -13.22 -2.61
C ASN A 68 8.96 -14.02 -3.92
N ASN A 69 8.82 -15.35 -3.85
CA ASN A 69 8.85 -16.18 -5.05
C ASN A 69 7.66 -15.88 -5.97
N PHE A 70 6.45 -15.82 -5.41
CA PHE A 70 5.24 -15.45 -6.14
C PHE A 70 5.39 -14.10 -6.85
N TYR A 71 5.80 -13.06 -6.13
CA TYR A 71 5.96 -11.74 -6.72
C TYR A 71 7.07 -11.70 -7.76
N ASN A 72 8.21 -12.36 -7.53
CA ASN A 72 9.31 -12.44 -8.50
C ASN A 72 8.85 -13.05 -9.82
N THR A 73 8.07 -14.13 -9.79
CA THR A 73 7.53 -14.73 -11.02
C THR A 73 6.56 -13.78 -11.73
N LEU A 74 5.75 -13.01 -10.99
CA LEU A 74 4.90 -11.99 -11.62
C LEU A 74 5.71 -10.88 -12.28
N THR A 75 6.89 -10.53 -11.75
CA THR A 75 7.75 -9.49 -12.36
C THR A 75 8.28 -9.86 -13.74
N GLU A 76 8.29 -11.15 -14.10
CA GLU A 76 8.69 -11.63 -15.43
C GLU A 76 7.58 -11.40 -16.48
N LEU A 77 6.36 -11.06 -16.07
CA LEU A 77 5.26 -10.76 -16.98
C LEU A 77 5.37 -9.32 -17.48
N ASP A 78 5.34 -9.14 -18.80
CA ASP A 78 5.52 -7.84 -19.49
C ASP A 78 4.57 -6.73 -18.99
N TRP A 79 3.41 -7.09 -18.44
CA TRP A 79 2.37 -6.17 -17.99
C TRP A 79 2.40 -5.87 -16.48
N TYR A 80 3.28 -6.51 -15.70
CA TYR A 80 3.23 -6.40 -14.23
C TYR A 80 3.82 -5.07 -13.70
N TYR A 81 4.87 -4.55 -14.34
CA TYR A 81 5.46 -3.25 -13.98
C TYR A 81 5.28 -2.23 -15.10
N PHE A 82 4.27 -1.37 -14.96
CA PHE A 82 4.19 -0.15 -15.77
C PHE A 82 5.11 0.92 -15.19
N SER A 83 6.03 1.41 -16.03
CA SER A 83 6.98 2.48 -15.67
C SER A 83 6.32 3.85 -15.56
N GLU A 84 5.21 4.07 -16.24
CA GLU A 84 4.36 5.25 -16.09
C GLU A 84 2.97 4.85 -15.62
N LYS A 85 2.59 5.37 -14.46
CA LYS A 85 1.27 5.21 -13.87
C LYS A 85 0.50 6.51 -14.04
N HIS A 86 -0.72 6.46 -14.57
CA HIS A 86 -1.59 7.64 -14.69
C HIS A 86 -1.79 8.33 -13.32
N GLU A 87 -1.76 7.52 -12.26
CA GLU A 87 -1.84 7.92 -10.86
C GLU A 87 -0.75 8.94 -10.48
N TYR A 88 0.45 8.87 -11.07
CA TYR A 88 1.52 9.83 -10.80
C TYR A 88 1.18 11.23 -11.30
N SER A 89 0.56 11.32 -12.49
CA SER A 89 0.13 12.61 -13.05
C SER A 89 -0.98 13.24 -12.21
N PHE A 90 -1.87 12.43 -11.66
CA PHE A 90 -2.92 12.88 -10.75
C PHE A 90 -2.35 13.34 -9.40
N ALA A 91 -1.55 12.50 -8.73
CA ALA A 91 -0.99 12.79 -7.42
C ALA A 91 -0.09 14.04 -7.41
N LYS A 92 0.69 14.26 -8.47
CA LYS A 92 1.54 15.45 -8.63
C LYS A 92 0.76 16.77 -8.50
N GLN A 93 -0.53 16.79 -8.88
CA GLN A 93 -1.35 18.01 -8.83
C GLN A 93 -1.56 18.55 -7.40
N PHE A 94 -1.34 17.71 -6.39
CA PHE A 94 -1.48 18.05 -4.97
C PHE A 94 -0.14 18.39 -4.30
N ILE A 95 0.97 18.32 -5.03
CA ILE A 95 2.33 18.47 -4.49
C ILE A 95 2.92 19.81 -4.92
N ASN A 96 3.21 20.66 -3.92
CA ASN A 96 3.88 21.93 -4.13
C ASN A 96 5.40 21.75 -4.12
N LYS A 97 6.14 22.74 -4.64
CA LYS A 97 7.62 22.72 -4.66
C LYS A 97 8.26 22.51 -3.28
N ASP A 98 7.62 22.96 -2.19
CA ASP A 98 8.19 22.86 -0.84
C ASP A 98 7.58 21.70 -0.03
N SER A 99 6.74 20.86 -0.65
CA SER A 99 6.07 19.75 0.03
C SER A 99 7.07 18.67 0.43
N LYS A 100 6.97 18.21 1.69
CA LYS A 100 7.60 16.98 2.16
C LYS A 100 6.71 15.80 1.81
N VAL A 101 7.23 14.86 1.02
CA VAL A 101 6.45 13.75 0.46
C VAL A 101 6.94 12.43 1.03
N LEU A 102 6.04 11.64 1.60
CA LEU A 102 6.25 10.25 1.98
C LEU A 102 5.57 9.34 0.96
N GLU A 103 6.29 8.40 0.37
CA GLU A 103 5.73 7.33 -0.45
C GLU A 103 5.98 5.97 0.20
N VAL A 104 4.92 5.24 0.54
CA VAL A 104 5.01 3.89 1.13
C VAL A 104 4.84 2.84 0.04
N GLY A 105 5.76 1.88 -0.03
CA GLY A 105 5.86 0.92 -1.13
C GLY A 105 6.36 1.56 -2.41
N CYS A 106 7.39 2.41 -2.29
CA CYS A 106 7.87 3.25 -3.38
C CYS A 106 8.61 2.49 -4.51
N GLY A 107 8.95 1.22 -4.33
CA GLY A 107 9.75 0.46 -5.29
C GLY A 107 11.05 1.19 -5.64
N LYS A 108 11.25 1.49 -6.92
CA LYS A 108 12.41 2.24 -7.42
C LYS A 108 12.29 3.77 -7.28
N ALA A 109 11.28 4.26 -6.55
CA ALA A 109 10.92 5.67 -6.41
C ALA A 109 10.71 6.40 -7.75
N ALA A 110 10.05 5.75 -8.70
CA ALA A 110 9.77 6.34 -10.02
C ALA A 110 8.95 7.63 -9.90
N PHE A 111 7.99 7.67 -8.96
CA PHE A 111 7.17 8.85 -8.69
C PHE A 111 7.98 10.10 -8.31
N ALA A 112 9.11 9.93 -7.60
CA ALA A 112 9.99 11.03 -7.22
C ALA A 112 10.52 11.82 -8.44
N HIS A 113 10.59 11.20 -9.62
CA HIS A 113 11.00 11.87 -10.86
C HIS A 113 9.89 12.72 -11.50
N PHE A 114 8.64 12.54 -11.09
CA PHE A 114 7.51 13.37 -11.52
C PHE A 114 7.39 14.66 -10.71
N LEU A 115 7.99 14.71 -9.52
CA LEU A 115 7.89 15.84 -8.60
C LEU A 115 8.70 17.06 -9.08
N PRO A 116 8.32 18.28 -8.68
CA PRO A 116 9.21 19.44 -8.74
C PRO A 116 10.57 19.11 -8.09
N GLN A 117 11.66 19.68 -8.62
CA GLN A 117 13.01 19.36 -8.16
C GLN A 117 13.21 19.67 -6.66
N GLU A 118 12.58 20.74 -6.18
CA GLU A 118 12.58 21.15 -4.78
C GLU A 118 11.84 20.15 -3.90
N ALA A 119 10.68 19.66 -4.33
CA ALA A 119 9.89 18.68 -3.59
C ALA A 119 10.59 17.31 -3.57
N LYS A 120 11.28 16.97 -4.67
CA LYS A 120 12.11 15.76 -4.76
C LYS A 120 13.23 15.74 -3.71
N ALA A 121 13.79 16.90 -3.35
CA ALA A 121 14.79 16.98 -2.28
C ALA A 121 14.21 16.70 -0.88
N HIS A 122 12.88 16.70 -0.75
CA HIS A 122 12.13 16.44 0.48
C HIS A 122 11.29 15.15 0.41
N TYR A 123 11.57 14.31 -0.58
CA TYR A 123 10.93 13.03 -0.77
C TYR A 123 11.60 11.96 0.10
N VAL A 124 10.78 11.12 0.73
CA VAL A 124 11.20 9.90 1.42
C VAL A 124 10.35 8.73 0.92
N GLY A 125 11.02 7.67 0.47
CA GLY A 125 10.38 6.41 0.10
C GLY A 125 10.55 5.35 1.19
N LEU A 126 9.51 4.56 1.46
CA LEU A 126 9.61 3.32 2.25
C LEU A 126 9.46 2.13 1.32
N GLU A 127 10.39 1.18 1.37
CA GLU A 127 10.42 0.00 0.50
C GLU A 127 11.29 -1.08 1.16
N PHE A 128 10.88 -2.35 1.16
CA PHE A 128 11.67 -3.43 1.77
C PHE A 128 12.84 -3.91 0.89
N ASN A 129 12.75 -3.71 -0.42
CA ASN A 129 13.80 -4.07 -1.35
C ASN A 129 15.07 -3.22 -1.15
N THR A 130 16.13 -3.84 -0.64
CA THR A 130 17.42 -3.18 -0.38
C THR A 130 18.13 -2.72 -1.65
N GLN A 131 17.98 -3.43 -2.76
CA GLN A 131 18.57 -3.04 -4.05
C GLN A 131 17.93 -1.75 -4.59
N ALA A 132 16.62 -1.60 -4.39
CA ALA A 132 15.90 -0.39 -4.80
C ALA A 132 16.44 0.85 -4.09
N LYS A 133 16.72 0.72 -2.78
CA LYS A 133 17.37 1.76 -1.98
C LYS A 133 18.75 2.14 -2.52
N GLU A 134 19.61 1.16 -2.79
CA GLU A 134 20.96 1.42 -3.30
C GLU A 134 20.96 2.13 -4.66
N LEU A 135 20.03 1.75 -5.55
CA LEU A 135 19.86 2.39 -6.86
C LEU A 135 19.31 3.81 -6.74
N ALA A 136 18.30 4.02 -5.89
CA ALA A 136 17.70 5.32 -5.67
C ALA A 136 18.69 6.32 -5.03
N ALA A 137 19.54 5.86 -4.12
CA ALA A 137 20.57 6.68 -3.49
C ALA A 137 21.56 7.26 -4.50
N LYS A 138 21.89 6.53 -5.57
CA LYS A 138 22.74 7.04 -6.68
C LYS A 138 22.11 8.22 -7.42
N ASN A 139 20.78 8.35 -7.35
CA ASN A 139 20.01 9.45 -7.93
C ASN A 139 19.61 10.53 -6.89
N GLY A 140 20.21 10.49 -5.69
CA GLY A 140 19.93 11.43 -4.61
C GLY A 140 18.55 11.27 -3.97
N ILE A 141 17.92 10.10 -4.10
CA ILE A 141 16.61 9.81 -3.52
C ILE A 141 16.81 9.00 -2.23
N LEU A 142 16.16 9.43 -1.14
CA LEU A 142 16.16 8.71 0.12
C LEU A 142 15.08 7.62 0.11
N ILE A 143 15.51 6.37 0.31
CA ILE A 143 14.65 5.23 0.59
C ILE A 143 15.08 4.58 1.90
N GLU A 144 14.11 4.22 2.73
CA GLU A 144 14.32 3.47 3.96
C GLU A 144 13.63 2.11 3.93
N ASN A 145 14.32 1.07 4.41
CA ASN A 145 13.81 -0.29 4.49
C ASN A 145 13.15 -0.52 5.86
N ILE A 146 12.06 0.18 6.13
CA ILE A 146 11.33 0.16 7.40
C ILE A 146 9.82 0.14 7.11
N PRO A 147 9.01 -0.66 7.85
CA PRO A 147 7.55 -0.59 7.71
C PRO A 147 7.02 0.77 8.18
N ILE A 148 5.93 1.23 7.57
CA ILE A 148 5.33 2.53 7.90
C ILE A 148 4.90 2.62 9.37
N GLU A 149 4.44 1.52 9.95
CA GLU A 149 4.02 1.43 11.35
C GLU A 149 5.17 1.68 12.33
N GLU A 150 6.40 1.31 11.97
CA GLU A 150 7.59 1.63 12.76
C GLU A 150 8.10 3.03 12.45
N TYR A 151 8.08 3.44 11.17
CA TYR A 151 8.54 4.76 10.74
C TYR A 151 7.75 5.90 11.39
N ALA A 152 6.42 5.74 11.49
CA ALA A 152 5.52 6.73 12.07
C ALA A 152 5.81 7.04 13.55
N LYS A 153 6.42 6.10 14.29
CA LYS A 153 6.75 6.29 15.72
C LYS A 153 7.76 7.40 15.96
N SER A 154 8.64 7.67 14.99
CA SER A 154 9.68 8.71 15.08
C SER A 154 9.47 9.88 14.11
N HIS A 155 8.53 9.78 13.18
CA HIS A 155 8.27 10.77 12.13
C HIS A 155 6.81 11.24 12.07
N ALA A 156 6.11 11.23 13.20
CA ALA A 156 4.76 11.78 13.30
C ALA A 156 4.75 13.26 12.87
N HIS A 157 3.68 13.69 12.20
CA HIS A 157 3.46 15.08 11.77
C HIS A 157 4.61 15.70 10.98
N SER A 158 5.33 14.91 10.18
CA SER A 158 6.54 15.35 9.49
C SER A 158 6.32 15.65 8.01
N PHE A 159 5.26 15.13 7.41
CA PHE A 159 5.02 15.17 5.97
C PHE A 159 3.80 15.99 5.59
N ASP A 160 3.86 16.67 4.45
CA ASP A 160 2.71 17.38 3.88
C ASP A 160 1.82 16.42 3.09
N ILE A 161 2.43 15.41 2.48
CA ILE A 161 1.76 14.40 1.65
C ILE A 161 2.30 13.02 2.02
N ALA A 162 1.40 12.06 2.19
CA ALA A 162 1.67 10.64 2.32
C ALA A 162 0.87 9.92 1.22
N CYS A 163 1.54 9.06 0.46
CA CYS A 163 0.94 8.37 -0.67
C CYS A 163 1.46 6.94 -0.80
N SER A 164 0.71 6.11 -1.51
CA SER A 164 1.10 4.75 -1.88
C SER A 164 0.40 4.40 -3.19
N PHE A 165 1.06 3.65 -4.08
CA PHE A 165 0.54 3.34 -5.40
C PHE A 165 0.57 1.83 -5.63
N GLN A 166 -0.61 1.20 -5.73
CA GLN A 166 -0.74 -0.26 -5.94
C GLN A 166 -0.03 -1.06 -4.83
N VAL A 167 -0.34 -0.68 -3.58
CA VAL A 167 0.24 -1.29 -2.38
C VAL A 167 -0.84 -1.83 -1.45
N LEU A 168 -1.90 -1.06 -1.25
CA LEU A 168 -2.91 -1.34 -0.23
C LEU A 168 -3.59 -2.70 -0.41
N GLU A 169 -3.71 -3.19 -1.64
CA GLU A 169 -4.31 -4.49 -1.96
C GLU A 169 -3.55 -5.71 -1.43
N HIS A 170 -2.25 -5.57 -1.16
CA HIS A 170 -1.41 -6.66 -0.65
C HIS A 170 -1.08 -6.53 0.83
N VAL A 171 -1.53 -5.46 1.48
CA VAL A 171 -1.30 -5.21 2.91
C VAL A 171 -2.28 -6.03 3.75
N SER A 172 -1.75 -6.87 4.64
CA SER A 172 -2.56 -7.72 5.52
C SER A 172 -3.33 -6.95 6.60
N ASN A 173 -2.80 -5.80 7.04
CA ASN A 173 -3.44 -4.89 7.99
C ASN A 173 -3.63 -3.49 7.39
N PRO A 174 -4.61 -3.30 6.48
CA PRO A 174 -4.81 -2.03 5.80
C PRO A 174 -5.19 -0.90 6.77
N HIS A 175 -5.87 -1.22 7.88
CA HIS A 175 -6.14 -0.25 8.94
C HIS A 175 -4.83 0.34 9.50
N GLY A 176 -3.94 -0.53 10.02
CA GLY A 176 -2.67 -0.08 10.61
C GLY A 176 -1.81 0.71 9.62
N PHE A 177 -1.77 0.25 8.38
CA PHE A 177 -1.03 0.89 7.30
C PHE A 177 -1.54 2.30 6.95
N ILE A 178 -2.85 2.49 6.85
CA ILE A 178 -3.45 3.81 6.58
C ILE A 178 -3.30 4.71 7.82
N SER A 179 -3.57 4.19 9.02
CA SER A 179 -3.44 4.94 10.27
C SER A 179 -2.00 5.43 10.49
N ALA A 180 -1.00 4.63 10.19
CA ALA A 180 0.41 5.03 10.30
C ALA A 180 0.81 6.09 9.25
N GLN A 181 0.28 6.01 8.02
CA GLN A 181 0.45 7.08 7.03
C GLN A 181 -0.18 8.40 7.51
N ILE A 182 -1.39 8.34 8.05
CA ILE A 182 -2.08 9.52 8.61
C ILE A 182 -1.27 10.11 9.78
N GLN A 183 -0.72 9.28 10.66
CA GLN A 183 0.13 9.74 11.77
C GLN A 183 1.37 10.53 11.28
N CYS A 184 1.94 10.15 10.13
CA CYS A 184 3.07 10.87 9.53
C CYS A 184 2.67 12.23 8.93
N LEU A 185 1.39 12.44 8.60
CA LEU A 185 0.91 13.70 8.04
C LEU A 185 0.89 14.79 9.11
N LYS A 186 1.38 15.97 8.75
CA LYS A 186 1.16 17.18 9.53
C LYS A 186 -0.34 17.37 9.73
N ASP A 187 -0.71 17.83 10.92
CA ASP A 187 -2.08 18.26 11.16
C ASP A 187 -2.46 19.27 10.09
N SER A 188 -3.58 19.04 9.42
CA SER A 188 -4.15 20.06 8.56
C SER A 188 -4.53 21.22 9.48
N GLN A 189 -3.69 22.26 9.55
CA GLN A 189 -4.19 23.57 9.93
C GLN A 189 -5.09 24.02 8.78
N LEU A 190 -6.33 23.55 8.80
CA LEU A 190 -7.43 24.25 8.17
C LEU A 190 -7.53 25.60 8.92
N SER A 191 -6.75 26.57 8.49
CA SER A 191 -7.03 27.98 8.71
C SER A 191 -8.29 28.30 7.91
N MET A 192 -9.43 27.82 8.41
CA MET A 192 -10.70 28.44 8.10
C MET A 192 -10.63 29.80 8.78
N GLY A 193 -10.49 30.86 7.97
CA GLY A 193 -10.70 32.21 8.46
C GLY A 193 -12.05 32.29 9.17
N GLY A 194 -12.01 32.39 10.50
CA GLY A 194 -13.19 32.44 11.36
C GLY A 194 -13.22 31.34 12.42
N GLY A 195 -12.52 31.58 13.53
CA GLY A 195 -12.74 31.03 14.87
C GLY A 195 -13.25 29.59 15.02
N GLY A 196 -12.35 28.67 15.35
CA GLY A 196 -12.68 27.38 15.95
C GLY A 196 -11.76 26.26 15.46
N ILE A 197 -10.71 25.95 16.23
CA ILE A 197 -9.89 24.76 16.02
C ILE A 197 -10.79 23.54 16.30
N THR A 198 -11.12 22.77 15.27
CA THR A 198 -11.72 21.44 15.44
C THR A 198 -10.62 20.42 15.22
N HIS A 199 -10.12 19.84 16.31
CA HIS A 199 -9.31 18.62 16.24
C HIS A 199 -10.25 17.48 15.82
N LEU A 200 -10.01 16.92 14.63
CA LEU A 200 -10.64 15.67 14.24
C LEU A 200 -9.87 14.54 14.93
N TYR A 201 -10.54 13.88 15.88
CA TYR A 201 -10.13 12.60 16.44
C TYR A 201 -10.58 11.46 15.52
#